data_AF-A0A1J0WD70-F1
#
_entry.id   AF-A0A1J0WD70-F1
#
_cell.length_a   1.000
_cell.length_b   1.000
_cell.length_c   1.000
_cell.angle_alpha   90.00
_cell.angle_beta   90.00
_cell.angle_gamma   90.00
#
_symmetry.space_group_name_H-M   'P 1'
#
loop_
_entity.id
_entity.type
_entity.pdbx_description
1 polymer ?
#
loop_
_entity_poly.entity_id
_entity_poly.type
_entity_poly.pdbx_seq_one_letter_code
_entity_poly.pdbx_strand_id
1 'polypeptide(L)'
;MPNLEAQVKESQSQVAQAQSKIAELTSRIETARAKLKAGDDAMIDIENASLEDVHAHTDVMNANIAELIMGLDDVTAGFSRDFDEMRSKTGMETFIGIFSRAKAESMRQERVRAASIDDKLQDLISKSDVIVKLLEGQLAMLEEQKVKVESNLTETLDERELTVGELETIRADIGRMDTDIIKLENAIASEADAAKRTKLETELAEANAKYNALVQEEQVKLAKSQTLERYIEKGKTWIDSLQNQAATQMVLINKLQTDTKQRVVLYDALTKSLKTAQQQDVAHRINEIGVKTDQEAQSAMAGIGAATNARMAEMMEKHEDHMVFAREVLEAKAKADERFARRFAKIIEKHDSNQYGG
;
A
#
# COMPACT_ATOMS: atom_id res chain seq x y z
N MET A 1 18.46 -7.01 -10.13
CA MET A 1 17.08 -7.46 -9.88
C MET A 1 16.22 -6.97 -11.02
N PRO A 2 15.25 -7.75 -11.51
CA PRO A 2 14.28 -7.23 -12.47
C PRO A 2 13.57 -6.01 -11.87
N ASN A 3 13.18 -5.06 -12.73
CA ASN A 3 12.34 -3.93 -12.31
C ASN A 3 11.01 -4.49 -11.77
N LEU A 4 10.50 -3.99 -10.63
CA LEU A 4 9.25 -4.46 -10.02
C LEU A 4 8.09 -4.48 -11.03
N GLU A 5 8.06 -3.53 -11.98
CA GLU A 5 7.09 -3.52 -13.09
C GLU A 5 7.17 -4.76 -13.98
N ALA A 6 8.37 -5.27 -14.24
CA ALA A 6 8.56 -6.50 -15.01
C ALA A 6 8.05 -7.71 -14.22
N GLN A 7 8.31 -7.77 -12.91
CA GLN A 7 7.78 -8.82 -12.03
C GLN A 7 6.25 -8.78 -11.94
N VAL A 8 5.64 -7.58 -11.86
CA VAL A 8 4.18 -7.41 -11.90
C VAL A 8 3.61 -7.95 -13.21
N LYS A 9 4.22 -7.60 -14.35
CA LYS A 9 3.77 -8.06 -15.67
C LYS A 9 3.90 -9.57 -15.85
N GLU A 10 5.01 -10.14 -15.37
CA GLU A 10 5.22 -11.58 -15.39
C GLU A 10 4.18 -12.30 -14.52
N SER A 11 3.96 -11.80 -13.30
CA SER A 11 2.93 -12.32 -12.41
C SER A 11 1.55 -12.24 -13.05
N GLN A 12 1.15 -11.12 -13.65
CA GLN A 12 -0.11 -10.99 -14.39
C GLN A 12 -0.27 -12.06 -15.49
N SER A 13 0.79 -12.36 -16.24
CA SER A 13 0.76 -13.41 -17.26
C SER A 13 0.57 -14.80 -16.63
N GLN A 14 1.27 -15.09 -15.54
CA GLN A 14 1.15 -16.38 -14.86
C GLN A 14 -0.20 -16.53 -14.16
N VAL A 15 -0.76 -15.46 -13.60
CA VAL A 15 -2.13 -15.40 -13.08
C VAL A 15 -3.13 -15.76 -14.17
N ALA A 16 -3.03 -15.16 -15.35
CA ALA A 16 -3.93 -15.44 -16.46
C ALA A 16 -3.85 -16.93 -16.90
N GLN A 17 -2.64 -17.51 -16.90
CA GLN A 17 -2.48 -18.94 -17.18
C GLN A 17 -3.11 -19.82 -16.10
N ALA A 18 -2.93 -19.48 -14.82
CA ALA A 18 -3.56 -20.18 -13.71
C ALA A 18 -5.09 -20.15 -13.82
N GLN A 19 -5.64 -18.95 -14.07
CA GLN A 19 -7.07 -18.75 -14.28
C GLN A 19 -7.60 -19.61 -15.44
N SER A 20 -6.88 -19.66 -16.55
CA SER A 20 -7.25 -20.51 -17.68
C SER A 20 -7.28 -21.99 -17.32
N LYS A 21 -6.28 -22.48 -16.57
CA LYS A 21 -6.20 -23.89 -16.15
C LYS A 21 -7.30 -24.26 -15.17
N ILE A 22 -7.59 -23.38 -14.20
CA ILE A 22 -8.66 -23.59 -13.23
C ILE A 22 -10.01 -23.63 -13.96
N ALA A 23 -10.26 -22.69 -14.87
CA ALA A 23 -11.48 -22.66 -15.67
C ALA A 23 -11.61 -23.89 -16.57
N GLU A 24 -10.51 -24.33 -17.21
CA GLU A 24 -10.48 -25.55 -18.00
C GLU A 24 -10.82 -26.78 -17.17
N LEU A 25 -10.29 -26.87 -15.95
CA LEU A 25 -10.55 -28.00 -15.07
C LEU A 25 -11.97 -28.03 -14.56
N THR A 26 -12.51 -26.90 -14.14
CA THR A 26 -13.93 -26.79 -13.81
C THR A 26 -14.79 -27.20 -15.00
N SER A 27 -14.48 -26.73 -16.21
CA SER A 27 -15.23 -27.09 -17.41
C SER A 27 -15.14 -28.57 -17.76
N ARG A 28 -13.98 -29.21 -17.58
CA ARG A 28 -13.81 -30.66 -17.77
C ARG A 28 -14.65 -31.45 -16.76
N ILE A 29 -14.63 -31.03 -15.49
CA ILE A 29 -15.45 -31.62 -14.41
C ILE A 29 -16.95 -31.48 -14.75
N GLU A 30 -17.39 -30.30 -15.16
CA GLU A 30 -18.79 -30.04 -15.58
C GLU A 30 -19.19 -30.86 -16.80
N THR A 31 -18.32 -30.95 -17.82
CA THR A 31 -18.58 -31.75 -19.02
C THR A 31 -18.67 -33.23 -18.67
N ALA A 32 -17.81 -33.71 -17.76
CA ALA A 32 -17.85 -35.08 -17.29
C ALA A 32 -19.18 -35.39 -16.59
N ARG A 33 -19.63 -34.47 -15.73
CA ARG A 33 -20.92 -34.56 -15.07
C ARG A 33 -22.10 -34.55 -16.03
N ALA A 34 -22.09 -33.66 -17.03
CA ALA A 34 -23.15 -33.59 -18.02
C ALA A 34 -23.29 -34.91 -18.82
N LYS A 35 -22.16 -35.56 -19.13
CA LYS A 35 -22.15 -36.88 -19.79
C LYS A 35 -22.69 -37.99 -18.87
N LEU A 36 -22.35 -37.97 -17.58
CA LEU A 36 -22.93 -38.90 -16.60
C LEU A 36 -24.45 -38.78 -16.52
N LYS A 37 -24.99 -37.55 -16.57
CA LYS A 37 -26.44 -37.32 -16.64
C LYS A 37 -27.07 -37.85 -17.93
N ALA A 38 -26.35 -37.76 -19.05
CA ALA A 38 -26.85 -38.23 -20.35
C ALA A 38 -26.88 -39.75 -20.48
N GLY A 39 -26.31 -40.50 -19.51
CA GLY A 39 -26.25 -41.96 -19.56
C GLY A 39 -25.22 -42.50 -20.56
N ASP A 40 -24.33 -41.64 -21.07
CA ASP A 40 -23.17 -42.10 -21.84
C ASP A 40 -22.21 -42.78 -20.86
N ASP A 41 -22.06 -44.10 -21.02
CA ASP A 41 -21.16 -44.99 -20.27
C ASP A 41 -19.68 -44.76 -20.63
N ALA A 42 -19.32 -43.50 -20.84
CA ALA A 42 -17.93 -43.13 -20.80
C ALA A 42 -17.50 -43.32 -19.34
N MET A 43 -16.71 -44.36 -19.08
CA MET A 43 -15.71 -44.33 -18.02
C MET A 43 -14.87 -43.08 -18.27
N ILE A 44 -15.36 -41.92 -17.82
CA ILE A 44 -14.60 -40.69 -17.94
C ILE A 44 -13.46 -40.89 -16.97
N ASP A 45 -12.27 -40.89 -17.56
CA ASP A 45 -10.98 -40.91 -16.90
C ASP A 45 -10.79 -39.61 -16.09
N ILE A 46 -11.64 -39.42 -15.07
CA ILE A 46 -11.55 -38.37 -14.05
C ILE A 46 -10.33 -38.66 -13.16
N GLU A 47 -9.77 -39.88 -13.23
CA GLU A 47 -8.60 -40.31 -12.45
C GLU A 47 -7.34 -39.51 -12.76
N ASN A 48 -7.16 -39.02 -14.00
CA ASN A 48 -5.98 -38.26 -14.42
C ASN A 48 -6.19 -36.74 -14.56
N ALA A 49 -7.32 -36.19 -14.10
CA ALA A 49 -7.52 -34.74 -14.11
C ALA A 49 -6.72 -34.06 -12.98
N SER A 50 -5.39 -33.98 -13.15
CA SER A 50 -4.53 -32.80 -12.95
C SER A 50 -4.73 -31.91 -11.70
N LEU A 51 -5.28 -32.46 -10.61
CA LEU A 51 -5.37 -31.79 -9.30
C LEU A 51 -3.97 -31.44 -8.79
N GLU A 52 -3.01 -32.33 -9.04
CA GLU A 52 -1.59 -32.13 -8.75
C GLU A 52 -0.99 -30.97 -9.58
N ASP A 53 -1.36 -30.84 -10.87
CA ASP A 53 -0.91 -29.73 -11.71
C ASP A 53 -1.46 -28.39 -11.24
N VAL A 54 -2.65 -28.36 -10.64
CA VAL A 54 -3.23 -27.14 -10.06
C VAL A 54 -2.53 -26.76 -8.77
N HIS A 55 -2.23 -27.74 -7.91
CA HIS A 55 -1.44 -27.50 -6.70
C HIS A 55 -0.04 -26.98 -7.05
N ALA A 56 0.68 -27.63 -7.97
CA ALA A 56 2.00 -27.20 -8.41
C ALA A 56 1.98 -25.78 -9.01
N HIS A 57 0.96 -25.46 -9.80
CA HIS A 57 0.82 -24.12 -10.38
C HIS A 57 0.47 -23.04 -9.35
N THR A 58 -0.26 -23.42 -8.30
CA THR A 58 -0.58 -22.54 -7.18
C THR A 58 0.67 -22.22 -6.36
N ASP A 59 1.54 -23.21 -6.13
CA ASP A 59 2.78 -22.98 -5.39
C ASP A 59 3.71 -22.02 -6.14
N VAL A 60 3.79 -22.15 -7.47
CA VAL A 60 4.50 -21.18 -8.33
C VAL A 60 3.89 -19.79 -8.20
N MET A 61 2.56 -19.70 -8.20
CA MET A 61 1.84 -18.42 -8.05
C MET A 61 2.10 -17.76 -6.69
N ASN A 62 2.02 -18.53 -5.60
CA ASN A 62 2.34 -18.08 -4.25
C ASN A 62 3.80 -17.63 -4.13
N ALA A 63 4.72 -18.33 -4.77
CA ALA A 63 6.14 -17.96 -4.82
C ALA A 63 6.35 -16.62 -5.55
N ASN A 64 5.70 -16.41 -6.70
CA ASN A 64 5.79 -15.14 -7.41
C ASN A 64 5.17 -13.98 -6.62
N ILE A 65 4.05 -14.22 -5.94
CA ILE A 65 3.43 -13.20 -5.09
C ILE A 65 4.34 -12.87 -3.90
N ALA A 66 4.98 -13.88 -3.29
CA ALA A 66 6.00 -13.64 -2.28
C ALA A 66 7.16 -12.82 -2.84
N GLU A 67 7.59 -13.07 -4.08
CA GLU A 67 8.62 -12.27 -4.77
C GLU A 67 8.15 -10.83 -5.04
N LEU A 68 6.88 -10.62 -5.38
CA LEU A 68 6.30 -9.27 -5.52
C LEU A 68 6.27 -8.52 -4.19
N ILE A 69 5.89 -9.18 -3.10
CA ILE A 69 5.90 -8.61 -1.74
C ILE A 69 7.35 -8.29 -1.33
N MET A 70 8.29 -9.19 -1.57
CA MET A 70 9.72 -8.96 -1.32
C MET A 70 10.29 -7.83 -2.19
N GLY A 71 9.89 -7.74 -3.46
CA GLY A 71 10.27 -6.64 -4.36
C GLY A 71 9.74 -5.29 -3.86
N LEU A 72 8.52 -5.28 -3.31
CA LEU A 72 7.99 -4.10 -2.63
C LEU A 72 8.79 -3.78 -1.36
N ASP A 73 9.20 -4.78 -0.60
CA ASP A 73 10.10 -4.61 0.55
C ASP A 73 11.44 -3.99 0.13
N ASP A 74 12.04 -4.44 -0.97
CA ASP A 74 13.28 -3.87 -1.50
C ASP A 74 13.12 -2.41 -1.95
N VAL A 75 12.02 -2.09 -2.63
CA VAL A 75 11.68 -0.72 -2.98
C VAL A 75 11.62 0.13 -1.70
N THR A 76 10.97 -0.36 -0.64
CA THR A 76 10.87 0.35 0.65
C THR A 76 12.18 0.44 1.42
N ALA A 77 13.04 -0.57 1.37
CA ALA A 77 14.38 -0.50 1.92
C ALA A 77 15.20 0.62 1.23
N GLY A 78 14.96 0.83 -0.07
CA GLY A 78 15.48 1.99 -0.81
C GLY A 78 15.03 3.33 -0.22
N PHE A 79 13.75 3.47 0.13
CA PHE A 79 13.24 4.69 0.78
C PHE A 79 13.94 5.01 2.11
N SER A 80 14.18 3.99 2.93
CA SER A 80 14.87 4.18 4.21
C SER A 80 16.30 4.69 4.00
N ARG A 81 17.01 4.15 3.00
CA ARG A 81 18.35 4.64 2.62
C ARG A 81 18.31 6.06 2.08
N ASP A 82 17.37 6.36 1.18
CA ASP A 82 17.18 7.70 0.64
C ASP A 82 16.93 8.72 1.76
N PHE A 83 16.14 8.33 2.77
CA PHE A 83 15.86 9.18 3.92
C PHE A 83 17.11 9.40 4.80
N ASP A 84 17.92 8.37 5.04
CA ASP A 84 19.19 8.48 5.77
C ASP A 84 20.22 9.33 5.02
N GLU A 85 20.27 9.21 3.69
CA GLU A 85 21.09 10.07 2.83
C GLU A 85 20.61 11.54 2.88
N MET A 86 19.29 11.78 2.90
CA MET A 86 18.74 13.12 3.07
C MET A 86 19.05 13.70 4.45
N ARG A 87 19.07 12.86 5.49
CA ARG A 87 19.40 13.28 6.85
C ARG A 87 20.88 13.62 7.02
N SER A 88 21.78 12.88 6.38
CA SER A 88 23.23 13.08 6.50
C SER A 88 23.79 14.12 5.52
N LYS A 89 24.99 14.64 5.77
CA LYS A 89 25.69 15.52 4.82
C LYS A 89 26.37 14.65 3.78
N THR A 90 26.27 15.01 2.50
CA THR A 90 27.08 14.36 1.45
C THR A 90 28.56 14.61 1.69
N GLY A 91 29.43 13.84 1.02
CA GLY A 91 30.88 14.07 1.06
C GLY A 91 31.25 15.50 0.63
N MET A 92 30.56 16.05 -0.38
CA MET A 92 30.76 17.43 -0.85
C MET A 92 30.24 18.46 0.16
N GLU A 93 29.06 18.25 0.76
CA GLU A 93 28.54 19.13 1.82
C GLU A 93 29.41 19.09 3.07
N THR A 94 29.98 17.94 3.41
CA THR A 94 30.90 17.78 4.54
C THR A 94 32.20 18.54 4.27
N PHE A 95 32.76 18.38 3.07
CA PHE A 95 33.96 19.10 2.64
C PHE A 95 33.73 20.63 2.65
N ILE A 96 32.62 21.11 2.10
CA ILE A 96 32.25 22.54 2.16
C ILE A 96 31.99 22.96 3.61
N GLY A 97 31.47 22.07 4.45
CA GLY A 97 31.19 22.33 5.86
C GLY A 97 32.42 22.63 6.71
N ILE A 98 33.60 22.16 6.29
CA ILE A 98 34.89 22.52 6.91
C ILE A 98 35.19 24.01 6.73
N PHE A 99 34.82 24.58 5.57
CA PHE A 99 35.10 25.98 5.22
C PHE A 99 33.91 26.93 5.48
N SER A 100 32.69 26.44 5.30
CA SER A 100 31.46 27.21 5.46
C SER A 100 30.30 26.31 5.90
N ARG A 101 30.03 26.31 7.21
CA ARG A 101 28.90 25.57 7.80
C ARG A 101 27.56 26.01 7.21
N ALA A 102 27.38 27.32 7.01
CA ALA A 102 26.15 27.89 6.48
C ALA A 102 25.89 27.47 5.02
N LYS A 103 26.92 27.41 4.19
CA LYS A 103 26.78 27.01 2.78
C LYS A 103 26.52 25.50 2.65
N ALA A 104 27.22 24.68 3.42
CA ALA A 104 26.95 23.24 3.48
C ALA A 104 25.51 22.92 3.92
N GLU A 105 24.99 23.66 4.89
CA GLU A 105 23.60 23.48 5.36
C GLU A 105 22.58 23.95 4.32
N SER A 106 22.85 25.06 3.61
CA SER A 106 22.01 25.53 2.50
C SER A 106 21.90 24.49 1.39
N MET A 107 23.01 23.86 1.01
CA MET A 107 23.03 22.82 -0.03
C MET A 107 22.23 21.59 0.39
N ARG A 108 22.35 21.17 1.65
CA ARG A 108 21.54 20.09 2.22
C ARG A 108 20.05 20.45 2.22
N GLN A 109 19.71 21.69 2.59
CA GLN A 109 18.32 22.16 2.58
C GLN A 109 17.72 22.16 1.18
N GLU A 110 18.46 22.62 0.17
CA GLU A 110 18.05 22.57 -1.23
C GLU A 110 17.87 21.14 -1.72
N ARG A 111 18.79 20.22 -1.40
CA ARG A 111 18.67 18.80 -1.77
C ARG A 111 17.43 18.16 -1.19
N VAL A 112 17.18 18.37 0.10
CA VAL A 112 15.99 17.84 0.77
C VAL A 112 14.71 18.44 0.18
N ARG A 113 14.67 19.74 -0.12
CA ARG A 113 13.51 20.38 -0.75
C ARG A 113 13.26 19.88 -2.17
N ALA A 114 14.34 19.58 -2.90
CA ALA A 114 14.28 19.06 -4.26
C ALA A 114 13.96 17.55 -4.31
N ALA A 115 14.14 16.82 -3.21
CA ALA A 115 13.78 15.41 -3.12
C ALA A 115 12.25 15.27 -2.99
N SER A 116 11.59 14.75 -4.02
CA SER A 116 10.15 14.48 -4.01
C SER A 116 9.82 13.16 -3.30
N ILE A 117 9.95 13.17 -1.97
CA ILE A 117 9.58 12.02 -1.14
C ILE A 117 8.09 11.67 -1.32
N ASP A 118 7.25 12.69 -1.49
CA ASP A 118 5.81 12.55 -1.71
C ASP A 118 5.50 11.79 -3.02
N ASP A 119 6.20 12.09 -4.13
CA ASP A 119 6.03 11.40 -5.42
C ASP A 119 6.43 9.92 -5.32
N LYS A 120 7.54 9.65 -4.65
CA LYS A 120 8.01 8.28 -4.46
C LYS A 120 7.00 7.48 -3.61
N LEU A 121 6.47 8.06 -2.52
CA LEU A 121 5.43 7.41 -1.73
C LEU A 121 4.18 7.09 -2.56
N GLN A 122 3.80 7.99 -3.45
CA GLN A 122 2.68 7.78 -4.36
C GLN A 122 2.97 6.67 -5.38
N ASP A 123 4.21 6.54 -5.88
CA ASP A 123 4.64 5.41 -6.71
C ASP A 123 4.54 4.07 -5.96
N LEU A 124 5.00 4.03 -4.70
CA LEU A 124 4.90 2.84 -3.84
C LEU A 124 3.44 2.42 -3.63
N ILE A 125 2.56 3.38 -3.29
CA ILE A 125 1.13 3.14 -3.12
C ILE A 125 0.53 2.61 -4.42
N SER A 126 0.83 3.26 -5.55
CA SER A 126 0.30 2.86 -6.86
C SER A 126 0.72 1.44 -7.24
N LYS A 127 1.98 1.07 -6.99
CA LYS A 127 2.49 -0.29 -7.25
C LYS A 127 1.85 -1.32 -6.33
N SER A 128 1.72 -0.99 -5.04
CA SER A 128 1.01 -1.85 -4.09
C SER A 128 -0.45 -2.05 -4.50
N ASP A 129 -1.17 -0.99 -4.87
CA ASP A 129 -2.57 -1.05 -5.31
C ASP A 129 -2.75 -1.92 -6.56
N VAL A 130 -1.80 -1.88 -7.51
CA VAL A 130 -1.82 -2.77 -8.69
C VAL A 130 -1.69 -4.23 -8.27
N ILE A 131 -0.79 -4.55 -7.34
CA ILE A 131 -0.61 -5.91 -6.83
C ILE A 131 -1.87 -6.33 -6.05
N VAL A 132 -2.40 -5.48 -5.17
CA VAL A 132 -3.65 -5.74 -4.43
C VAL A 132 -4.79 -6.06 -5.38
N LYS A 133 -5.00 -5.25 -6.43
CA LYS A 133 -6.05 -5.50 -7.44
C LYS A 133 -5.86 -6.82 -8.18
N LEU A 134 -4.62 -7.18 -8.51
CA LEU A 134 -4.30 -8.47 -9.10
C LEU A 134 -4.70 -9.60 -8.14
N LEU A 135 -4.35 -9.45 -6.86
CA LEU A 135 -4.64 -10.45 -5.85
C LEU A 135 -6.15 -10.59 -5.56
N GLU A 136 -6.88 -9.47 -5.51
CA GLU A 136 -8.34 -9.44 -5.35
C GLU A 136 -9.05 -10.07 -6.54
N GLY A 137 -8.57 -9.82 -7.77
CA GLY A 137 -9.10 -10.46 -8.97
C GLY A 137 -8.91 -11.98 -8.97
N GLN A 138 -7.79 -12.47 -8.43
CA GLN A 138 -7.58 -13.90 -8.24
C GLN A 138 -8.51 -14.48 -7.18
N LEU A 139 -8.66 -13.80 -6.04
CA LEU A 139 -9.56 -14.22 -4.98
C LEU A 139 -10.99 -14.35 -5.49
N ALA A 140 -11.49 -13.35 -6.22
CA ALA A 140 -12.82 -13.36 -6.80
C ALA A 140 -13.03 -14.54 -7.76
N MET A 141 -12.03 -14.86 -8.59
CA MET A 141 -12.08 -16.01 -9.48
C MET A 141 -12.11 -17.33 -8.70
N LEU A 142 -11.28 -17.49 -7.68
CA LEU A 142 -11.27 -18.69 -6.82
C LEU A 142 -12.62 -18.89 -6.13
N GLU A 143 -13.21 -17.81 -5.62
CA GLU A 143 -14.55 -17.83 -4.99
C GLU A 143 -15.64 -18.19 -6.01
N GLU A 144 -15.60 -17.63 -7.22
CA GLU A 144 -16.55 -17.97 -8.28
C GLU A 144 -16.49 -19.46 -8.65
N GLN A 145 -15.29 -19.99 -8.81
CA GLN A 145 -15.07 -21.41 -9.13
C GLN A 145 -15.50 -22.31 -7.98
N LYS A 146 -15.25 -21.89 -6.73
CA LYS A 146 -15.70 -22.61 -5.54
C LYS A 146 -17.22 -22.75 -5.53
N VAL A 147 -17.94 -21.65 -5.74
CA VAL A 147 -19.41 -21.66 -5.76
C VAL A 147 -19.96 -22.57 -6.87
N LYS A 148 -19.34 -22.56 -8.06
CA LYS A 148 -19.72 -23.47 -9.16
C LYS A 148 -19.54 -24.94 -8.77
N VAL A 149 -18.40 -25.29 -8.20
CA VAL A 149 -18.14 -26.69 -7.82
C VAL A 149 -18.98 -27.12 -6.62
N GLU A 150 -19.23 -26.25 -5.64
CA GLU A 150 -20.18 -26.50 -4.55
C GLU A 150 -21.58 -26.82 -5.09
N SER A 151 -22.11 -25.99 -6.00
CA SER A 151 -23.42 -26.24 -6.63
C SER A 151 -23.45 -27.58 -7.37
N ASN A 152 -22.40 -27.90 -8.13
CA ASN A 152 -22.30 -29.17 -8.85
C ASN A 152 -22.19 -30.37 -7.89
N LEU A 153 -21.49 -30.22 -6.77
CA LEU A 153 -21.33 -31.25 -5.76
C LEU A 153 -22.64 -31.56 -5.05
N THR A 154 -23.39 -30.53 -4.65
CA THR A 154 -24.73 -30.70 -4.07
C THR A 154 -25.64 -31.48 -4.99
N GLU A 155 -25.71 -31.09 -6.27
CA GLU A 155 -26.59 -31.78 -7.21
C GLU A 155 -26.13 -33.23 -7.48
N THR A 156 -24.82 -33.50 -7.45
CA THR A 156 -24.29 -34.88 -7.57
C THR A 156 -24.59 -35.73 -6.32
N LEU A 157 -24.59 -35.12 -5.13
CA LEU A 157 -24.99 -35.79 -3.90
C LEU A 157 -26.46 -36.22 -3.97
N ASP A 158 -27.35 -35.33 -4.42
CA ASP A 158 -28.77 -35.61 -4.60
C ASP A 158 -28.98 -36.75 -5.62
N GLU A 159 -28.27 -36.71 -6.75
CA GLU A 159 -28.32 -37.77 -7.77
C GLU A 159 -27.84 -39.13 -7.25
N ARG A 160 -26.81 -39.14 -6.39
CA ARG A 160 -26.31 -40.36 -5.76
C ARG A 160 -27.31 -40.88 -4.74
N GLU A 161 -27.91 -40.01 -3.92
CA GLU A 161 -28.94 -40.41 -2.96
C GLU A 161 -30.12 -41.09 -3.68
N LEU A 162 -30.61 -40.49 -4.77
CA LEU A 162 -31.65 -41.09 -5.61
C LEU A 162 -31.22 -42.46 -6.16
N THR A 163 -30.02 -42.54 -6.75
CA THR A 163 -29.51 -43.77 -7.36
C THR A 163 -29.35 -44.90 -6.32
N VAL A 164 -28.89 -44.56 -5.11
CA VAL A 164 -28.77 -45.52 -4.01
C VAL A 164 -30.14 -45.99 -3.54
N GLY A 165 -31.13 -45.09 -3.42
CA GLY A 165 -32.50 -45.47 -3.07
C GLY A 165 -33.17 -46.40 -4.10
N GLU A 166 -32.96 -46.15 -5.39
CA GLU A 166 -33.39 -47.05 -6.47
C GLU A 166 -32.70 -48.41 -6.37
N LEU A 167 -31.39 -48.42 -6.10
CA LEU A 167 -30.60 -49.63 -5.95
C LEU A 167 -31.05 -50.48 -4.75
N GLU A 168 -31.39 -49.86 -3.62
CA GLU A 168 -31.97 -50.55 -2.46
C GLU A 168 -33.32 -51.19 -2.81
N THR A 169 -34.15 -50.49 -3.59
CA THR A 169 -35.43 -51.01 -4.07
C THR A 169 -35.23 -52.22 -4.99
N ILE A 170 -34.32 -52.13 -5.95
CA ILE A 170 -33.98 -53.25 -6.85
C ILE A 170 -33.46 -54.45 -6.07
N ARG A 171 -32.57 -54.24 -5.09
CA ARG A 171 -32.08 -55.33 -4.22
C ARG A 171 -33.20 -56.01 -3.45
N ALA A 172 -34.15 -55.23 -2.93
CA ALA A 172 -35.33 -55.78 -2.26
C ALA A 172 -36.21 -56.60 -3.23
N ASP A 173 -36.39 -56.13 -4.47
CA ASP A 173 -37.13 -56.83 -5.51
C ASP A 173 -36.47 -58.13 -5.95
N ILE A 174 -35.15 -58.13 -6.13
CA ILE A 174 -34.34 -59.32 -6.39
C ILE A 174 -34.54 -60.35 -5.27
N GLY A 175 -34.44 -59.93 -3.99
CA GLY A 175 -34.65 -60.83 -2.86
C GLY A 175 -36.08 -61.39 -2.77
N ARG A 176 -37.10 -60.60 -3.16
CA ARG A 176 -38.48 -61.09 -3.27
C ARG A 176 -38.63 -62.09 -4.41
N MET A 177 -38.07 -61.78 -5.58
CA MET A 177 -38.10 -62.68 -6.74
C MET A 177 -37.38 -63.99 -6.47
N ASP A 178 -36.22 -63.99 -5.80
CA ASP A 178 -35.53 -65.22 -5.38
C ASP A 178 -36.47 -66.12 -4.57
N THR A 179 -37.20 -65.52 -3.63
CA THR A 179 -38.16 -66.25 -2.78
C THR A 179 -39.31 -66.85 -3.61
N ASP A 180 -39.84 -66.10 -4.58
CA ASP A 180 -40.95 -66.56 -5.42
C ASP A 180 -40.52 -67.59 -6.47
N ILE A 181 -39.31 -67.45 -7.03
CA ILE A 181 -38.67 -68.45 -7.89
C ILE A 181 -38.52 -69.77 -7.13
N ILE A 182 -37.98 -69.75 -5.90
CA ILE A 182 -37.84 -70.95 -5.07
C ILE A 182 -39.21 -71.60 -4.78
N LYS A 183 -40.27 -70.82 -4.54
CA LYS A 183 -41.63 -71.37 -4.37
C LYS A 183 -42.14 -72.04 -5.65
N LEU A 184 -41.93 -71.41 -6.81
CA LEU A 184 -42.32 -71.97 -8.10
C LEU A 184 -41.56 -73.27 -8.41
N GLU A 185 -40.25 -73.31 -8.17
CA GLU A 185 -39.45 -74.52 -8.33
C GLU A 185 -39.94 -75.67 -7.45
N ASN A 186 -40.25 -75.39 -6.17
CA ASN A 186 -40.81 -76.39 -5.25
C ASN A 186 -42.22 -76.85 -5.67
N ALA A 187 -43.06 -75.95 -6.19
CA ALA A 187 -44.38 -76.29 -6.70
C ALA A 187 -44.29 -77.17 -7.96
N ILE A 188 -43.39 -76.86 -8.89
CA ILE A 188 -43.11 -77.69 -10.08
C ILE A 188 -42.61 -79.08 -9.68
N ALA A 189 -41.73 -79.16 -8.68
CA ALA A 189 -41.18 -80.43 -8.20
C ALA A 189 -42.24 -81.34 -7.56
N SER A 190 -43.31 -80.78 -7.00
CA SER A 190 -44.38 -81.51 -6.32
C SER A 190 -45.64 -81.75 -7.18
N GLU A 191 -45.75 -81.11 -8.35
CA GLU A 191 -46.91 -81.24 -9.23
C GLU A 191 -46.80 -82.46 -10.18
N ALA A 192 -47.83 -83.31 -10.15
CA ALA A 192 -47.88 -84.55 -10.93
C ALA A 192 -48.70 -84.41 -12.22
N ASP A 193 -49.59 -83.41 -12.31
CA ASP A 193 -50.37 -83.14 -13.51
C ASP A 193 -49.52 -82.43 -14.57
N ALA A 194 -49.39 -83.04 -15.74
CA ALA A 194 -48.55 -82.54 -16.83
C ALA A 194 -49.00 -81.15 -17.33
N ALA A 195 -50.30 -80.88 -17.41
CA ALA A 195 -50.81 -79.61 -17.93
C ALA A 195 -50.60 -78.47 -16.93
N LYS A 196 -50.78 -78.72 -15.62
CA LYS A 196 -50.48 -77.75 -14.57
C LYS A 196 -48.99 -77.49 -14.44
N ARG A 197 -48.18 -78.54 -14.53
CA ARG A 197 -46.72 -78.41 -14.49
C ARG A 197 -46.19 -77.53 -15.62
N THR A 198 -46.67 -77.71 -16.86
CA THR A 198 -46.26 -76.86 -17.99
C THR A 198 -46.63 -75.38 -17.78
N LYS A 199 -47.76 -75.08 -17.11
CA LYS A 199 -48.11 -73.69 -16.75
C LYS A 199 -47.13 -73.11 -15.74
N LEU A 200 -46.81 -73.85 -14.68
CA LEU A 200 -45.84 -73.41 -13.67
C LEU A 200 -44.44 -73.23 -14.25
N GLU A 201 -44.01 -74.10 -15.18
CA GLU A 201 -42.74 -73.95 -15.90
C GLU A 201 -42.72 -72.68 -16.78
N THR A 202 -43.88 -72.28 -17.33
CA THR A 202 -44.01 -71.00 -18.06
C THR A 202 -43.89 -69.81 -17.11
N GLU A 203 -44.59 -69.85 -15.96
CA GLU A 203 -44.49 -68.81 -14.92
C GLU A 203 -43.06 -68.68 -14.37
N LEU A 204 -42.36 -69.80 -14.17
CA LEU A 204 -40.96 -69.82 -13.74
C LEU A 204 -40.03 -69.20 -14.80
N ALA A 205 -40.26 -69.46 -16.09
CA ALA A 205 -39.48 -68.85 -17.16
C ALA A 205 -39.68 -67.32 -17.20
N GLU A 206 -40.91 -66.85 -17.05
CA GLU A 206 -41.21 -65.40 -16.95
C GLU A 206 -40.58 -64.76 -15.71
N ALA A 207 -40.63 -65.45 -14.56
CA ALA A 207 -40.00 -64.99 -13.33
C ALA A 207 -38.48 -64.89 -13.48
N ASN A 208 -37.82 -65.91 -14.02
CA ASN A 208 -36.38 -65.88 -14.28
C ASN A 208 -35.99 -64.77 -15.28
N ALA A 209 -36.81 -64.51 -16.30
CA ALA A 209 -36.55 -63.41 -17.23
C ALA A 209 -36.59 -62.04 -16.53
N LYS A 210 -37.58 -61.81 -15.66
CA LYS A 210 -37.67 -60.57 -14.86
C LYS A 210 -36.54 -60.47 -13.84
N TYR A 211 -36.18 -61.56 -13.18
CA TYR A 211 -35.06 -61.60 -12.24
C TYR A 211 -33.75 -61.20 -12.90
N ASN A 212 -33.43 -61.80 -14.06
CA ASN A 212 -32.22 -61.47 -14.81
C ASN A 212 -32.20 -59.98 -15.24
N ALA A 213 -33.36 -59.42 -15.61
CA ALA A 213 -33.47 -58.01 -15.94
C ALA A 213 -33.19 -57.10 -14.72
N LEU A 214 -33.73 -57.44 -13.54
CA LEU A 214 -33.47 -56.71 -12.30
C LEU A 214 -32.00 -56.79 -11.87
N VAL A 215 -31.38 -57.97 -11.98
CA VAL A 215 -29.95 -58.15 -11.68
C VAL A 215 -29.08 -57.31 -12.62
N GLN A 216 -29.42 -57.24 -13.91
CA GLN A 216 -28.74 -56.37 -14.85
C GLN A 216 -28.92 -54.90 -14.48
N GLU A 217 -30.14 -54.49 -14.09
CA GLU A 217 -30.41 -53.13 -13.66
C GLU A 217 -29.64 -52.77 -12.36
N GLU A 218 -29.54 -53.69 -11.41
CA GLU A 218 -28.73 -53.52 -10.20
C GLU A 218 -27.27 -53.21 -10.54
N GLN A 219 -26.67 -53.95 -11.48
CA GLN A 219 -25.29 -53.74 -11.90
C GLN A 219 -25.10 -52.35 -12.52
N VAL A 220 -26.03 -51.90 -13.35
CA VAL A 220 -26.00 -50.55 -13.96
C VAL A 220 -26.11 -49.47 -12.88
N LYS A 221 -27.05 -49.60 -11.94
CA LYS A 221 -27.22 -48.63 -10.85
C LYS A 221 -26.02 -48.61 -9.90
N LEU A 222 -25.41 -49.78 -9.64
CA LEU A 222 -24.21 -49.89 -8.80
C LEU A 222 -23.03 -49.18 -9.45
N ALA A 223 -22.78 -49.43 -10.73
CA ALA A 223 -21.71 -48.76 -11.49
C ALA A 223 -21.93 -47.24 -11.52
N LYS A 224 -23.17 -46.79 -11.73
CA LYS A 224 -23.53 -45.36 -11.66
C LYS A 224 -23.24 -44.78 -10.27
N SER A 225 -23.67 -45.44 -9.19
CA SER A 225 -23.43 -44.99 -7.82
C SER A 225 -21.94 -44.87 -7.48
N GLN A 226 -21.13 -45.84 -7.89
CA GLN A 226 -19.67 -45.80 -7.69
C GLN A 226 -19.00 -44.66 -8.48
N THR A 227 -19.52 -44.34 -9.65
CA THR A 227 -19.01 -43.23 -10.47
C THR A 227 -19.37 -41.88 -9.84
N LEU A 228 -20.60 -41.72 -9.36
CA LEU A 228 -21.04 -40.54 -8.62
C LEU A 228 -20.23 -40.34 -7.33
N GLU A 229 -19.91 -41.42 -6.61
CA GLU A 229 -19.07 -41.37 -5.41
C GLU A 229 -17.66 -40.84 -5.69
N ARG A 230 -17.02 -41.34 -6.76
CA ARG A 230 -15.72 -40.82 -7.21
C ARG A 230 -15.78 -39.35 -7.57
N TYR A 231 -16.85 -38.92 -8.26
CA TYR A 231 -17.05 -37.50 -8.57
C TYR A 231 -17.20 -36.64 -7.31
N ILE A 232 -17.96 -37.12 -6.32
CA ILE A 232 -18.14 -36.44 -5.03
C ILE A 232 -16.80 -36.28 -4.30
N GLU A 233 -15.99 -37.33 -4.25
CA GLU A 233 -14.67 -37.29 -3.61
C GLU A 233 -13.76 -36.25 -4.29
N LYS A 234 -13.66 -36.28 -5.62
CA LYS A 234 -12.88 -35.31 -6.39
C LYS A 234 -13.41 -33.87 -6.22
N GLY A 235 -14.72 -33.69 -6.23
CA GLY A 235 -15.36 -32.40 -6.00
C GLY A 235 -15.04 -31.82 -4.62
N LYS A 236 -15.03 -32.66 -3.57
CA LYS A 236 -14.61 -32.25 -2.21
C LYS A 236 -13.15 -31.81 -2.18
N THR A 237 -12.24 -32.64 -2.70
CA THR A 237 -10.81 -32.29 -2.76
C THR A 237 -10.57 -30.98 -3.53
N TRP A 238 -11.32 -30.74 -4.60
CA TRP A 238 -11.25 -29.50 -5.36
C TRP A 238 -11.74 -28.28 -4.56
N ILE A 239 -12.87 -28.40 -3.86
CA ILE A 239 -13.37 -27.32 -2.98
C ILE A 239 -12.37 -27.02 -1.87
N ASP A 240 -11.80 -28.04 -1.24
CA ASP A 240 -10.79 -27.87 -0.19
C ASP A 240 -9.56 -27.13 -0.72
N SER A 241 -9.11 -27.49 -1.93
CA SER A 241 -8.00 -26.81 -2.61
C SER A 241 -8.34 -25.34 -2.89
N LEU A 242 -9.49 -25.06 -3.51
CA LEU A 242 -9.94 -23.69 -3.80
C LEU A 242 -10.08 -22.85 -2.52
N GLN A 243 -10.60 -23.43 -1.45
CA GLN A 243 -10.75 -22.75 -0.16
C GLN A 243 -9.41 -22.44 0.49
N ASN A 244 -8.46 -23.38 0.46
CA ASN A 244 -7.12 -23.15 0.99
C ASN A 244 -6.38 -22.06 0.20
N GLN A 245 -6.57 -22.03 -1.13
CA GLN A 245 -6.02 -20.99 -2.00
C GLN A 245 -6.64 -19.62 -1.70
N ALA A 246 -7.97 -19.54 -1.60
CA ALA A 246 -8.68 -18.30 -1.26
C ALA A 246 -8.24 -17.75 0.11
N ALA A 247 -8.11 -18.61 1.12
CA ALA A 247 -7.63 -18.22 2.44
C ALA A 247 -6.20 -17.68 2.40
N THR A 248 -5.29 -18.36 1.69
CA THR A 248 -3.91 -17.89 1.48
C THR A 248 -3.90 -16.51 0.82
N GLN A 249 -4.71 -16.35 -0.22
CA GLN A 249 -4.83 -15.10 -0.96
C GLN A 249 -5.33 -13.94 -0.09
N MET A 250 -6.35 -14.19 0.74
CA MET A 250 -6.85 -13.20 1.70
C MET A 250 -5.76 -12.77 2.69
N VAL A 251 -4.95 -13.70 3.21
CA VAL A 251 -3.84 -13.37 4.11
C VAL A 251 -2.81 -12.49 3.40
N LEU A 252 -2.45 -12.81 2.16
CA LEU A 252 -1.49 -12.04 1.38
C LEU A 252 -1.99 -10.63 1.07
N ILE A 253 -3.26 -10.48 0.67
CA ILE A 253 -3.91 -9.17 0.45
C ILE A 253 -3.87 -8.35 1.73
N ASN A 254 -4.33 -8.91 2.84
CA ASN A 254 -4.38 -8.22 4.12
C ASN A 254 -2.99 -7.78 4.60
N LYS A 255 -1.99 -8.65 4.44
CA LYS A 255 -0.60 -8.34 4.80
C LYS A 255 -0.08 -7.19 3.94
N LEU A 256 -0.20 -7.28 2.62
CA LEU A 256 0.28 -6.26 1.69
C LEU A 256 -0.38 -4.89 1.95
N GLN A 257 -1.69 -4.86 2.13
CA GLN A 257 -2.44 -3.65 2.46
C GLN A 257 -1.98 -3.05 3.80
N THR A 258 -1.80 -3.89 4.83
CA THR A 258 -1.37 -3.45 6.15
C THR A 258 0.04 -2.89 6.13
N ASP A 259 0.98 -3.61 5.52
CA ASP A 259 2.38 -3.20 5.42
C ASP A 259 2.52 -1.90 4.62
N THR A 260 1.77 -1.77 3.52
CA THR A 260 1.74 -0.53 2.72
C THR A 260 1.22 0.64 3.54
N LYS A 261 0.10 0.49 4.25
CA LYS A 261 -0.46 1.55 5.11
C LYS A 261 0.51 1.95 6.21
N GLN A 262 1.11 0.98 6.91
CA GLN A 262 2.08 1.25 7.97
C GLN A 262 3.29 2.01 7.45
N ARG A 263 3.82 1.62 6.29
CA ARG A 263 4.97 2.30 5.66
C ARG A 263 4.63 3.71 5.22
N VAL A 264 3.47 3.94 4.62
CA VAL A 264 3.02 5.29 4.24
C VAL A 264 2.94 6.20 5.47
N VAL A 265 2.34 5.72 6.57
CA VAL A 265 2.26 6.48 7.83
C VAL A 265 3.65 6.77 8.40
N LEU A 266 4.55 5.78 8.43
CA LEU A 266 5.92 5.94 8.90
C LEU A 266 6.66 7.00 8.08
N TYR A 267 6.61 6.89 6.74
CA TYR A 267 7.34 7.80 5.86
C TYR A 267 6.75 9.20 5.81
N ASP A 268 5.43 9.37 5.93
CA ASP A 268 4.79 10.67 6.11
C ASP A 268 5.27 11.33 7.42
N ALA A 269 5.30 10.58 8.51
CA ALA A 269 5.80 11.08 9.80
C ALA A 269 7.29 11.46 9.73
N LEU A 270 8.12 10.64 9.09
CA LEU A 270 9.53 10.91 8.85
C LEU A 270 9.72 12.17 8.00
N THR A 271 8.94 12.32 6.92
CA THR A 271 8.96 13.49 6.04
C THR A 271 8.57 14.77 6.79
N LYS A 272 7.50 14.72 7.59
CA LYS A 272 7.07 15.85 8.44
C LYS A 272 8.11 16.21 9.50
N SER A 273 8.74 15.22 10.12
CA SER A 273 9.82 15.42 11.08
C SER A 273 11.02 16.13 10.43
N LEU A 274 11.41 15.66 9.24
CA LEU A 274 12.53 16.24 8.49
C LEU A 274 12.23 17.67 8.04
N LYS A 275 11.03 17.95 7.54
CA LYS A 275 10.56 19.32 7.21
C LYS A 275 10.54 20.23 8.45
N THR A 276 10.09 19.73 9.60
CA THR A 276 10.06 20.50 10.87
C THR A 276 11.47 20.82 11.38
N ALA A 277 12.40 19.85 11.35
CA ALA A 277 13.79 20.07 11.74
C ALA A 277 14.44 21.16 10.89
N GLN A 278 14.18 21.17 9.57
CA GLN A 278 14.64 22.25 8.70
C GLN A 278 14.05 23.62 9.06
N GLN A 279 12.77 23.68 9.40
CA GLN A 279 12.14 24.94 9.81
C GLN A 279 12.76 25.48 11.11
N GLN A 280 13.07 24.62 12.07
CA GLN A 280 13.75 25.01 13.30
C GLN A 280 15.17 25.54 13.03
N ASP A 281 15.94 24.87 12.18
CA ASP A 281 17.28 25.35 11.80
C ASP A 281 17.23 26.73 11.11
N VAL A 282 16.25 26.96 10.24
CA VAL A 282 16.03 28.27 9.62
C VAL A 282 15.64 29.33 10.66
N ALA A 283 14.76 28.99 11.60
CA ALA A 283 14.35 29.90 12.68
C ALA A 283 15.54 30.27 13.58
N HIS A 284 16.39 29.30 13.95
CA HIS A 284 17.62 29.57 14.70
C HIS A 284 18.57 30.50 13.95
N ARG A 285 18.72 30.33 12.62
CA ARG A 285 19.53 31.22 11.79
C ARG A 285 18.98 32.63 11.74
N ILE A 286 17.66 32.79 11.60
CA ILE A 286 17.02 34.12 11.62
C ILE A 286 17.28 34.81 12.95
N ASN A 287 17.17 34.07 14.07
CA ASN A 287 17.47 34.62 15.39
C ASN A 287 18.95 35.01 15.53
N GLU A 288 19.89 34.17 15.10
CA GLU A 288 21.32 34.51 15.14
C GLU A 288 21.67 35.74 14.27
N ILE A 289 21.07 35.85 13.08
CA ILE A 289 21.25 37.00 12.19
C ILE A 289 20.63 38.24 12.82
N GLY A 290 19.44 38.14 13.41
CA GLY A 290 18.78 39.23 14.14
C GLY A 290 19.67 39.75 15.27
N VAL A 291 20.18 38.86 16.13
CA VAL A 291 21.09 39.22 17.22
C VAL A 291 22.37 39.89 16.71
N LYS A 292 22.98 39.37 15.64
CA LYS A 292 24.17 40.00 15.05
C LYS A 292 23.87 41.36 14.43
N THR A 293 22.74 41.49 13.73
CA THR A 293 22.31 42.75 13.12
C THR A 293 22.03 43.79 14.20
N ASP A 294 21.38 43.40 15.30
CA ASP A 294 21.15 44.27 16.45
C ASP A 294 22.47 44.67 17.12
N GLN A 295 23.43 43.76 17.24
CA GLN A 295 24.75 44.04 17.77
C GLN A 295 25.54 45.02 16.87
N GLU A 296 25.49 44.84 15.56
CA GLU A 296 26.11 45.75 14.59
C GLU A 296 25.42 47.11 14.58
N ALA A 297 24.09 47.16 14.63
CA ALA A 297 23.32 48.39 14.74
C ALA A 297 23.61 49.13 16.05
N GLN A 298 23.72 48.42 17.18
CA GLN A 298 24.14 48.99 18.47
C GLN A 298 25.58 49.52 18.40
N SER A 299 26.50 48.80 17.77
CA SER A 299 27.88 49.24 17.59
C SER A 299 27.97 50.50 16.71
N ALA A 300 27.20 50.55 15.62
CA ALA A 300 27.09 51.71 14.75
C ALA A 300 26.44 52.90 15.47
N MET A 301 25.37 52.69 16.23
CA MET A 301 24.74 53.74 17.05
C MET A 301 25.67 54.25 18.15
N ALA A 302 26.42 53.36 18.81
CA ALA A 302 27.43 53.75 19.79
C ALA A 302 28.55 54.56 19.13
N GLY A 303 28.97 54.19 17.92
CA GLY A 303 29.92 54.95 17.11
C GLY A 303 29.41 56.33 16.69
N ILE A 304 28.14 56.43 16.27
CA ILE A 304 27.47 57.70 15.96
C ILE A 304 27.34 58.56 17.23
N GLY A 305 26.96 57.97 18.36
CA GLY A 305 26.88 58.65 19.65
C GLY A 305 28.24 59.19 20.09
N ALA A 306 29.30 58.39 19.95
CA ALA A 306 30.67 58.81 20.25
C ALA A 306 31.14 59.95 19.32
N ALA A 307 30.90 59.84 18.01
CA ALA A 307 31.25 60.88 17.05
C ALA A 307 30.45 62.18 17.27
N THR A 308 29.17 62.06 17.64
CA THR A 308 28.30 63.22 17.95
C THR A 308 28.76 63.91 19.23
N ASN A 309 29.10 63.14 20.28
CA ASN A 309 29.64 63.69 21.52
C ASN A 309 31.02 64.34 21.30
N ALA A 310 31.90 63.71 20.53
CA ALA A 310 33.20 64.30 20.17
C ALA A 310 33.03 65.62 19.39
N ARG A 311 32.09 65.67 18.44
CA ARG A 311 31.79 66.89 17.67
C ARG A 311 31.14 67.97 18.55
N MET A 312 30.29 67.61 19.51
CA MET A 312 29.75 68.56 20.49
C MET A 312 30.85 69.10 21.40
N ALA A 313 31.79 68.26 21.84
CA ALA A 313 32.95 68.70 22.62
C ALA A 313 33.81 69.68 21.82
N GLU A 314 34.12 69.37 20.55
CA GLU A 314 34.89 70.26 19.66
C GLU A 314 34.16 71.59 19.39
N MET A 315 32.83 71.56 19.28
CA MET A 315 32.01 72.78 19.15
C MET A 315 32.02 73.62 20.43
N MET A 316 31.96 73.00 21.61
CA MET A 316 32.07 73.68 22.91
C MET A 316 33.43 74.35 23.08
N GLU A 317 34.51 73.67 22.69
CA GLU A 317 35.88 74.18 22.72
C GLU A 317 36.05 75.39 21.79
N LYS A 318 35.54 75.32 20.55
CA LYS A 318 35.48 76.48 19.64
C LYS A 318 34.60 77.62 20.18
N HIS A 319 33.58 77.31 20.97
CA HIS A 319 32.73 78.32 21.61
C HIS A 319 33.46 79.06 22.74
N GLU A 320 34.45 78.42 23.39
CA GLU A 320 35.34 79.04 24.37
C GLU A 320 36.23 80.11 23.70
N ASP A 321 36.79 79.81 22.53
CA ASP A 321 37.59 80.77 21.76
C ASP A 321 36.79 82.03 21.37
N HIS A 322 35.51 81.87 21.02
CA HIS A 322 34.61 82.99 20.75
C HIS A 322 34.31 83.85 21.99
N MET A 323 34.30 83.27 23.20
CA MET A 323 34.14 84.00 24.46
C MET A 323 35.37 84.86 24.79
N VAL A 324 36.58 84.39 24.45
CA VAL A 324 37.82 85.15 24.62
C VAL A 324 37.84 86.37 23.68
N PHE A 325 37.46 86.18 22.40
CA PHE A 325 37.33 87.28 21.45
C PHE A 325 36.27 88.31 21.87
N ALA A 326 35.12 87.86 22.37
CA ALA A 326 34.09 88.76 22.90
C ALA A 326 34.61 89.60 24.09
N ARG A 327 35.47 89.02 24.93
CA ARG A 327 36.11 89.72 26.05
C ARG A 327 37.09 90.78 25.57
N GLU A 328 37.93 90.47 24.57
CA GLU A 328 38.85 91.43 23.96
C GLU A 328 38.11 92.58 23.25
N VAL A 329 37.00 92.29 22.56
CA VAL A 329 36.17 93.31 21.90
C VAL A 329 35.48 94.23 22.92
N LEU A 330 34.99 93.69 24.04
CA LEU A 330 34.43 94.50 25.12
C LEU A 330 35.48 95.39 25.78
N GLU A 331 36.70 94.89 25.95
CA GLU A 331 37.83 95.65 26.48
C GLU A 331 38.28 96.76 25.51
N ALA A 332 38.30 96.47 24.21
CA ALA A 332 38.57 97.44 23.16
C ALA A 332 37.48 98.52 23.09
N LYS A 333 36.20 98.14 23.22
CA LYS A 333 35.06 99.07 23.29
C LYS A 333 35.18 99.99 24.51
N ALA A 334 35.48 99.46 25.69
CA ALA A 334 35.68 100.26 26.89
C ALA A 334 36.82 101.30 26.71
N LYS A 335 37.95 100.90 26.10
CA LYS A 335 39.06 101.82 25.76
C LYS A 335 38.69 102.87 24.70
N ALA A 336 37.74 102.58 23.82
CA ALA A 336 37.23 103.53 22.82
C ALA A 336 36.27 104.54 23.46
N ASP A 337 35.36 104.07 24.32
CA ASP A 337 34.42 104.90 25.07
C ASP A 337 35.16 105.87 26.01
N GLU A 338 36.24 105.42 26.66
CA GLU A 338 37.10 106.28 27.50
C GLU A 338 37.78 107.40 26.68
N ARG A 339 38.21 107.08 25.44
CA ARG A 339 38.78 108.06 24.50
C ARG A 339 37.74 109.04 23.99
N PHE A 340 36.51 108.58 23.75
CA PHE A 340 35.38 109.43 23.38
C PHE A 340 35.05 110.39 24.52
N ALA A 341 34.92 109.90 25.76
CA ALA A 341 34.66 110.74 26.94
C ALA A 341 35.71 111.84 27.12
N ARG A 342 37.01 111.53 26.95
CA ARG A 342 38.10 112.53 27.01
C ARG A 342 38.02 113.58 25.90
N ARG A 343 37.64 113.17 24.68
CA ARG A 343 37.45 114.10 23.55
C ARG A 343 36.20 114.96 23.73
N PHE A 344 35.13 114.39 24.26
CA PHE A 344 33.88 115.08 24.54
C PHE A 344 34.06 116.12 25.66
N ALA A 345 34.80 115.77 26.72
CA ALA A 345 35.20 116.71 27.76
C ALA A 345 35.99 117.90 27.19
N LYS A 346 36.96 117.66 26.28
CA LYS A 346 37.69 118.73 25.56
C LYS A 346 36.82 119.61 24.65
N ILE A 347 35.70 119.08 24.14
CA ILE A 347 34.75 119.86 23.33
C ILE A 347 33.89 120.75 24.24
N ILE A 348 33.42 120.24 25.37
CA ILE A 348 32.71 121.04 26.38
C ILE A 348 33.63 122.15 26.91
N GLU A 349 34.89 121.84 27.21
CA GLU A 349 35.87 122.82 27.67
C GLU A 349 36.13 123.94 26.64
N LYS A 350 36.12 123.61 25.34
CA LYS A 350 36.17 124.59 24.23
C LYS A 350 34.88 125.38 24.04
N HIS A 351 33.73 124.81 24.41
CA HIS A 351 32.43 125.48 24.36
C HIS A 351 32.31 126.48 25.51
N ASP A 352 32.78 126.13 26.72
CA ASP A 352 32.75 127.00 27.89
C ASP A 352 33.82 128.11 27.85
N SER A 353 34.91 127.94 27.09
CA SER A 353 35.96 128.96 26.95
C SER A 353 35.66 130.08 25.92
N ASN A 354 34.54 130.03 25.21
CA ASN A 354 34.09 131.07 24.26
C ASN A 354 32.79 131.74 24.76
N GLN A 355 32.92 132.72 25.66
CA GLN A 355 31.82 133.61 26.05
C GLN A 355 31.67 134.79 25.07
N TYR A 356 30.48 135.01 24.51
CA TYR A 356 29.88 136.30 24.13
C TYR A 356 28.35 136.08 24.12
N GLY A 357 27.50 136.83 24.82
CA GLY A 357 27.49 138.28 24.94
C GLY A 357 26.30 138.80 24.13
N GLY A 358 25.14 138.88 24.80
CA GLY A 358 23.84 139.31 24.27
C GLY A 358 22.77 139.09 25.32
#